data_AF-A0A4Y2U6T2-F1
#
_entry.id   AF-A0A4Y2U6T2-F1
#
_cell.length_a   1.000
_cell.length_b   1.000
_cell.length_c   1.000
_cell.angle_alpha   90.00
_cell.angle_beta   90.00
_cell.angle_gamma   90.00
#
_symmetry.space_group_name_H-M   'P 1'
#
loop_
_entity.id
_entity.type
_entity.pdbx_description
1 polymer ?
#
loop_
_entity_poly.entity_id
_entity_poly.type
_entity_poly.pdbx_seq_one_letter_code
_entity_poly.pdbx_strand_id
1 'polypeptide(L)'
;MDELVDDSRIVAPFLPSLSHISTVKVALSLFNEFGGVNSNITLREIQTGNTAASIVCFEEKGERKFKTTKKNLAFIPELLRKKVLEAAEGLIHTVRYWKVCNATFFNLKRGEFVIHWRSDGTIDTVKTVQQLVLDESINIRKRFEIACKYGLERNIRILWAEMQPSDQTENFDTAYNYLEQFWVRWMRHGSRVPWMQEASEYFKHARGYFSTGFTRFSWFFSYLQPGDRQKFLKEMEFAEDDDLRLCLHAMTKEEEEKILKANVALVLLNCLRWPLQNLFLETVQKTWKYIDESKFKAGLPYLVPGTKNRKIIKKSPLKYDILQNYAKEEFGCENIVCLDTKTRWNILRTTSERFLEIKSPISKALTDIEEKQILASAEFETLTPIVAGLKPGKISLEKL
;
A
#
# COMPACT_ATOMS: atom_id res chain seq x y z
N MET A 1 -12.92 -15.17 24.65
CA MET A 1 -13.29 -13.79 25.02
C MET A 1 -13.62 -13.14 23.69
N ASP A 2 -14.78 -13.53 23.17
CA ASP A 2 -15.29 -13.12 21.86
C ASP A 2 -16.05 -11.81 22.09
N GLU A 3 -15.35 -10.69 21.96
CA GLU A 3 -16.04 -9.46 21.61
C GLU A 3 -16.55 -9.66 20.19
N LEU A 4 -17.86 -9.81 20.09
CA LEU A 4 -18.64 -9.76 18.85
C LEU A 4 -18.10 -8.62 17.98
N VAL A 5 -17.34 -8.99 16.94
CA VAL A 5 -17.06 -8.08 15.84
C VAL A 5 -18.42 -7.63 15.34
N ASP A 6 -18.72 -6.35 15.52
CA ASP A 6 -19.92 -5.71 15.03
C ASP A 6 -19.95 -5.87 13.50
N ASP A 7 -20.63 -6.93 13.02
CA ASP A 7 -20.76 -7.28 11.61
C ASP A 7 -21.59 -6.23 10.83
N SER A 8 -22.04 -5.17 11.49
CA SER A 8 -22.69 -4.03 10.86
C SER A 8 -21.72 -3.06 10.17
N ARG A 9 -20.40 -3.15 10.45
CA ARG A 9 -19.34 -2.36 9.80
C ARG A 9 -18.98 -2.92 8.43
N ILE A 10 -18.74 -2.03 7.47
CA ILE A 10 -18.44 -2.44 6.09
C ILE A 10 -16.96 -2.85 5.95
N VAL A 11 -16.06 -2.16 6.64
CA VAL A 11 -14.63 -2.45 6.74
C VAL A 11 -14.36 -3.13 8.07
N ALA A 12 -14.17 -4.44 8.03
CA ALA A 12 -13.84 -5.24 9.19
C ALA A 12 -12.41 -4.92 9.70
N PRO A 13 -12.19 -4.78 11.02
CA PRO A 13 -10.85 -4.75 11.58
C PRO A 13 -10.08 -6.04 11.23
N PHE A 14 -8.81 -5.91 10.85
CA PHE A 14 -7.98 -7.08 10.63
C PHE A 14 -7.60 -7.72 11.97
N LEU A 15 -8.09 -8.93 12.20
CA LEU A 15 -7.76 -9.75 13.35
C LEU A 15 -6.84 -10.90 12.91
N PRO A 16 -5.51 -10.79 13.11
CA PRO A 16 -4.59 -11.83 12.68
C PRO A 16 -4.80 -13.12 13.48
N SER A 17 -4.89 -14.26 12.81
CA SER A 17 -4.90 -15.57 13.48
C SER A 17 -3.57 -15.84 14.18
N LEU A 18 -3.57 -16.72 15.20
CA LEU A 18 -2.33 -17.17 15.85
C LEU A 18 -1.33 -17.78 14.85
N SER A 19 -1.84 -18.46 13.81
CA SER A 19 -1.02 -18.97 12.71
C SER A 19 -0.36 -17.85 11.93
N HIS A 20 -1.06 -16.75 11.65
CA HIS A 20 -0.51 -15.58 10.98
C HIS A 20 0.57 -14.91 11.82
N ILE A 21 0.28 -14.63 13.10
CA ILE A 21 1.23 -14.01 14.04
C ILE A 21 2.52 -14.84 14.14
N SER A 22 2.38 -16.17 14.26
CA SER A 22 3.53 -17.08 14.31
C SER A 22 4.34 -17.07 13.01
N THR A 23 3.65 -17.05 11.86
CA THR A 23 4.30 -16.97 10.54
C THR A 23 5.06 -15.66 10.38
N VAL A 24 4.44 -14.52 10.75
CA VAL A 24 5.07 -13.19 10.74
C VAL A 24 6.31 -13.16 11.62
N LYS A 25 6.27 -13.76 12.82
CA LYS A 25 7.42 -13.78 13.73
C LYS A 25 8.64 -14.50 13.12
N VAL A 26 8.42 -15.62 12.44
CA VAL A 26 9.49 -16.34 11.73
C VAL A 26 9.96 -15.53 10.51
N ALA A 27 9.01 -14.97 9.74
CA ALA A 27 9.30 -14.14 8.58
C ALA A 27 10.11 -12.89 8.93
N LEU A 28 9.85 -12.26 10.08
CA LEU A 28 10.62 -11.11 10.59
C LEU A 28 12.07 -11.49 10.89
N SER A 29 12.30 -12.68 11.44
CA SER A 29 13.66 -13.17 11.72
C SER A 29 14.44 -13.31 10.41
N LEU A 30 13.83 -13.90 9.39
CA LEU A 30 14.41 -13.98 8.05
C LEU A 30 14.61 -12.59 7.43
N PHE A 31 13.60 -11.71 7.50
CA PHE A 31 13.68 -10.34 6.98
C PHE A 31 14.89 -9.59 7.53
N ASN A 32 15.12 -9.66 8.85
CA ASN A 32 16.27 -9.02 9.48
C ASN A 32 17.61 -9.62 9.01
N GLU A 33 17.68 -10.93 8.79
CA GLU A 33 18.87 -11.60 8.25
C GLU A 33 19.19 -11.16 6.81
N PHE A 34 18.16 -10.86 5.99
CA PHE A 34 18.34 -10.38 4.62
C PHE A 34 18.93 -8.95 4.53
N GLY A 35 19.23 -8.30 5.65
CA GLY A 35 19.59 -6.88 5.69
C GLY A 35 18.37 -5.97 5.84
N GLY A 36 17.20 -6.56 6.13
CA GLY A 36 15.96 -5.90 6.48
C GLY A 36 15.62 -4.76 5.55
N VAL A 37 15.64 -3.57 6.11
CA VAL A 37 15.17 -2.33 5.51
C VAL A 37 16.00 -1.91 4.29
N ASN A 38 17.28 -2.31 4.24
CA ASN A 38 18.25 -1.83 3.26
C ASN A 38 18.52 -2.82 2.13
N SER A 39 17.87 -3.98 2.13
CA SER A 39 18.08 -4.99 1.07
C SER A 39 17.23 -4.69 -0.16
N ASN A 40 17.90 -4.45 -1.30
CA ASN A 40 17.24 -4.46 -2.61
C ASN A 40 16.93 -5.88 -3.12
N ILE A 41 17.46 -6.90 -2.45
CA ILE A 41 17.33 -8.31 -2.82
C ILE A 41 15.87 -8.74 -2.68
N THR A 42 15.34 -9.42 -3.70
CA THR A 42 14.01 -10.06 -3.63
C THR A 42 14.14 -11.51 -3.17
N LEU A 43 13.18 -12.01 -2.39
CA LEU A 43 13.18 -13.41 -1.92
C LEU A 43 13.16 -14.42 -3.08
N ARG A 44 12.61 -14.04 -4.24
CA ARG A 44 12.66 -14.84 -5.47
C ARG A 44 14.08 -15.01 -6.02
N GLU A 45 14.93 -13.99 -5.92
CA GLU A 45 16.35 -14.10 -6.31
C GLU A 45 17.07 -15.13 -5.45
N ILE A 46 16.72 -15.23 -4.16
CA ILE A 46 17.30 -16.20 -3.22
C ILE A 46 16.84 -17.62 -3.50
N GLN A 47 15.56 -17.81 -3.85
CA GLN A 47 15.02 -19.13 -4.18
C GLN A 47 15.56 -19.66 -5.52
N THR A 48 15.65 -18.79 -6.52
CA THR A 48 16.07 -19.17 -7.88
C THR A 48 17.59 -19.22 -8.04
N GLY A 49 18.35 -18.68 -7.07
CA GLY A 49 19.81 -18.58 -7.15
C GLY A 49 20.31 -17.63 -8.23
N ASN A 50 19.42 -16.85 -8.84
CA ASN A 50 19.71 -16.02 -10.00
C ASN A 50 20.02 -14.58 -9.54
N THR A 51 21.25 -14.36 -9.09
CA THR A 51 21.73 -13.06 -8.58
C THR A 51 22.22 -12.12 -9.69
N ALA A 52 22.32 -12.59 -10.94
CA ALA A 52 23.03 -11.92 -12.04
C ALA A 52 22.55 -10.51 -12.39
N ALA A 53 21.27 -10.18 -12.16
CA ALA A 53 20.72 -8.86 -12.51
C ALA A 53 20.92 -7.78 -11.42
N SER A 54 21.26 -8.15 -10.18
CA SER A 54 21.37 -7.22 -9.04
C SER A 54 22.82 -6.99 -8.57
N ILE A 55 23.80 -7.48 -9.34
CA ILE A 55 25.23 -7.57 -8.97
C ILE A 55 25.93 -6.21 -8.81
N VAL A 56 25.36 -5.10 -9.28
CA VAL A 56 26.07 -3.81 -9.26
C VAL A 56 26.36 -3.27 -7.84
N CYS A 57 25.80 -3.86 -6.77
CA CYS A 57 26.06 -3.41 -5.39
C CYS A 57 26.36 -4.53 -4.37
N PHE A 58 26.85 -5.71 -4.78
CA PHE A 58 27.20 -6.76 -3.81
C PHE A 58 28.58 -6.52 -3.18
N GLU A 59 28.61 -5.92 -1.98
CA GLU A 59 29.76 -6.00 -1.08
C GLU A 59 29.89 -7.44 -0.49
N GLU A 60 31.09 -7.86 -0.05
CA GLU A 60 31.35 -9.17 0.59
C GLU A 60 30.44 -9.50 1.78
N LYS A 61 29.84 -8.48 2.42
CA LYS A 61 28.82 -8.66 3.48
C LYS A 61 27.52 -9.27 2.95
N GLY A 62 27.13 -9.00 1.70
CA GLY A 62 25.91 -9.50 1.09
C GLY A 62 25.95 -11.00 0.82
N GLU A 63 27.08 -11.54 0.37
CA GLU A 63 27.22 -12.97 0.06
C GLU A 63 27.21 -13.86 1.32
N ARG A 64 27.84 -13.40 2.40
CA ARG A 64 27.79 -14.11 3.70
C ARG A 64 26.38 -14.14 4.29
N LYS A 65 25.65 -13.02 4.22
CA LYS A 65 24.24 -12.96 4.64
C LYS A 65 23.40 -13.92 3.80
N PHE A 66 23.56 -13.91 2.47
CA PHE A 66 22.86 -14.81 1.56
C PHE A 66 23.06 -16.30 1.90
N LYS A 67 24.31 -16.75 2.10
CA LYS A 67 24.63 -18.15 2.47
C LYS A 67 24.01 -18.53 3.81
N THR A 68 24.08 -17.63 4.80
CA THR A 68 23.48 -17.83 6.12
C THR A 68 21.97 -17.98 6.02
N THR A 69 21.30 -17.10 5.27
CA THR A 69 19.85 -17.15 5.17
C THR A 69 19.35 -18.34 4.36
N LYS A 70 20.08 -18.78 3.32
CA LYS A 70 19.77 -20.03 2.61
C LYS A 70 19.82 -21.24 3.55
N LYS A 71 20.78 -21.27 4.48
CA LYS A 71 20.86 -22.28 5.53
C LYS A 71 19.68 -22.16 6.51
N ASN A 72 19.32 -20.95 6.91
CA ASN A 72 18.21 -20.72 7.84
C ASN A 72 16.84 -21.09 7.25
N LEU A 73 16.63 -20.83 5.96
CA LEU A 73 15.46 -21.30 5.21
C LEU A 73 15.35 -22.84 5.16
N ALA A 74 16.47 -23.56 5.18
CA ALA A 74 16.47 -25.02 5.18
C ALA A 74 15.96 -25.62 6.50
N PHE A 75 16.07 -24.90 7.62
CA PHE A 75 15.51 -25.32 8.91
C PHE A 75 13.99 -25.14 9.00
N ILE A 76 13.38 -24.41 8.06
CA ILE A 76 11.93 -24.24 8.01
C ILE A 76 11.31 -25.45 7.29
N PRO A 77 10.36 -26.16 7.93
CA PRO A 77 9.64 -27.25 7.30
C PRO A 77 9.04 -26.83 5.96
N GLU A 78 9.14 -27.69 4.95
CA GLU A 78 8.76 -27.36 3.58
C GLU A 78 7.33 -26.84 3.46
N LEU A 79 6.39 -27.45 4.18
CA LEU A 79 4.98 -27.06 4.24
C LEU A 79 4.76 -25.63 4.78
N LEU A 80 5.65 -25.15 5.65
CA LEU A 80 5.59 -23.79 6.22
C LEU A 80 6.45 -22.80 5.44
N ARG A 81 7.45 -23.29 4.70
CA ARG A 81 8.42 -22.46 3.99
C ARG A 81 7.72 -21.49 3.05
N LYS A 82 6.74 -21.96 2.26
CA LYS A 82 5.95 -21.11 1.35
C LYS A 82 5.26 -19.95 2.09
N LYS A 83 4.52 -20.24 3.16
CA LYS A 83 3.80 -19.22 3.94
C LYS A 83 4.74 -18.19 4.58
N VAL A 84 5.86 -18.66 5.12
CA VAL A 84 6.88 -17.79 5.72
C VAL A 84 7.52 -16.87 4.68
N LEU A 85 7.80 -17.41 3.48
CA LEU A 85 8.35 -16.63 2.37
C LEU A 85 7.37 -15.58 1.85
N GLU A 86 6.10 -15.93 1.68
CA GLU A 86 5.04 -14.98 1.30
C GLU A 86 4.91 -13.87 2.35
N ALA A 87 4.93 -14.21 3.64
CA ALA A 87 4.91 -13.21 4.70
C ALA A 87 6.15 -12.32 4.67
N ALA A 88 7.34 -12.89 4.43
CA ALA A 88 8.58 -12.11 4.33
C ALA A 88 8.57 -11.18 3.09
N GLU A 89 7.98 -11.59 1.98
CA GLU A 89 7.76 -10.75 0.79
C GLU A 89 6.80 -9.61 1.12
N GLY A 90 5.71 -9.90 1.84
CA GLY A 90 4.79 -8.91 2.39
C GLY A 90 5.48 -7.86 3.26
N LEU A 91 6.37 -8.28 4.18
CA LEU A 91 7.17 -7.37 5.02
C LEU A 91 8.05 -6.44 4.16
N ILE A 92 8.77 -6.99 3.18
CA ILE A 92 9.62 -6.22 2.26
C ILE A 92 8.78 -5.18 1.52
N HIS A 93 7.62 -5.56 0.99
CA HIS A 93 6.72 -4.65 0.30
C HIS A 93 6.20 -3.54 1.21
N THR A 94 5.82 -3.87 2.45
CA THR A 94 5.37 -2.87 3.43
C THR A 94 6.47 -1.85 3.73
N VAL A 95 7.73 -2.28 3.90
CA VAL A 95 8.85 -1.34 4.10
C VAL A 95 9.10 -0.48 2.86
N ARG A 96 9.12 -1.08 1.67
CA ARG A 96 9.33 -0.34 0.41
C ARG A 96 8.24 0.70 0.20
N TYR A 97 6.99 0.34 0.42
CA TYR A 97 5.87 1.25 0.29
C TYR A 97 5.96 2.39 1.32
N TRP A 98 6.21 2.04 2.59
CA TRP A 98 6.38 3.04 3.64
C TRP A 98 7.52 4.01 3.31
N LYS A 99 8.63 3.51 2.73
CA LYS A 99 9.73 4.33 2.22
C LYS A 99 9.31 5.30 1.13
N VAL A 100 8.47 4.88 0.19
CA VAL A 100 7.97 5.75 -0.88
C VAL A 100 7.08 6.87 -0.32
N CYS A 101 6.15 6.53 0.58
CA CYS A 101 5.25 7.52 1.21
C CYS A 101 5.99 8.53 2.10
N ASN A 102 7.19 8.20 2.53
CA ASN A 102 8.02 8.98 3.43
C ASN A 102 9.39 9.26 2.80
N ALA A 103 9.47 9.33 1.47
CA ALA A 103 10.74 9.47 0.75
C ALA A 103 11.49 10.75 1.14
N THR A 104 10.75 11.82 1.46
CA THR A 104 11.31 13.07 2.01
C THR A 104 12.10 12.84 3.29
N PHE A 105 11.74 11.83 4.10
CA PHE A 105 12.44 11.48 5.34
C PHE A 105 13.59 10.52 5.09
N PHE A 106 13.41 9.53 4.21
CA PHE A 106 14.44 8.51 3.97
C PHE A 106 15.62 9.00 3.15
N ASN A 107 15.45 10.05 2.35
CA ASN A 107 16.58 10.71 1.69
C ASN A 107 17.52 11.41 2.69
N LEU A 108 17.11 11.59 3.96
CA LEU A 108 17.88 12.32 4.97
C LEU A 108 18.89 11.44 5.73
N LYS A 109 18.68 10.11 5.77
CA LYS A 109 19.50 9.20 6.56
C LYS A 109 20.18 8.15 5.65
N ARG A 110 21.51 8.22 5.54
CA ARG A 110 22.35 7.20 4.87
C ARG A 110 22.63 5.95 5.74
N GLY A 111 21.86 5.72 6.81
CA GLY A 111 22.13 4.68 7.81
C GLY A 111 20.91 3.82 8.14
N GLU A 112 21.14 2.75 8.90
CA GLU A 112 20.09 1.86 9.39
C GLU A 112 19.15 2.61 10.35
N PHE A 113 17.84 2.46 10.15
CA PHE A 113 16.82 2.85 11.11
C PHE A 113 16.01 1.63 11.53
N VAL A 114 15.60 1.63 12.79
CA VAL A 114 14.88 0.51 13.39
C VAL A 114 13.40 0.64 13.05
N ILE A 115 12.85 -0.37 12.38
CA ILE A 115 11.40 -0.48 12.15
C ILE A 115 10.79 -1.29 13.29
N HIS A 116 9.76 -0.74 13.92
CA HIS A 116 8.94 -1.49 14.86
C HIS A 116 7.82 -2.17 14.11
N TRP A 117 7.63 -3.44 14.41
CA TRP A 117 6.62 -4.28 13.79
C TRP A 117 5.49 -4.54 14.76
N ARG A 118 4.26 -4.51 14.25
CA ARG A 118 3.09 -5.06 14.93
C ARG A 118 3.05 -6.57 14.75
N SER A 119 2.28 -7.26 15.59
CA SER A 119 2.12 -8.72 15.55
C SER A 119 1.49 -9.23 14.25
N ASP A 120 0.76 -8.37 13.53
CA ASP A 120 0.17 -8.65 12.22
C ASP A 120 1.15 -8.51 11.05
N GLY A 121 2.38 -8.03 11.29
CA GLY A 121 3.38 -7.81 10.24
C GLY A 121 3.24 -6.46 9.53
N THR A 122 2.43 -5.54 10.05
CA THR A 122 2.45 -4.14 9.64
C THR A 122 3.46 -3.34 10.46
N ILE A 123 3.89 -2.19 9.93
CA ILE A 123 4.79 -1.28 10.64
C ILE A 123 3.99 -0.57 11.74
N ASP A 124 4.54 -0.55 12.96
CA ASP A 124 4.07 0.36 14.00
C ASP A 124 4.63 1.75 13.69
N THR A 125 3.91 2.47 12.83
CA THR A 125 4.39 3.74 12.26
C THR A 125 4.64 4.77 13.35
N VAL A 126 3.77 4.84 14.36
CA VAL A 126 3.91 5.79 15.48
C VAL A 126 5.18 5.50 16.27
N LYS A 127 5.41 4.27 16.72
CA LYS A 127 6.64 3.93 17.47
C LYS A 127 7.91 4.11 16.65
N THR A 128 7.86 3.73 15.38
CA THR A 128 9.00 3.88 14.46
C THR A 128 9.36 5.35 14.27
N VAL A 129 8.36 6.20 14.06
CA VAL A 129 8.57 7.64 13.91
C VAL A 129 9.00 8.30 15.21
N GLN A 130 8.45 7.89 16.36
CA GLN A 130 8.88 8.40 17.67
C GLN A 130 10.39 8.21 17.88
N GLN A 131 10.93 7.04 17.51
CA GLN A 131 12.38 6.84 17.57
C GLN A 131 13.14 7.69 16.54
N LEU A 132 12.62 7.81 15.32
CA LEU A 132 13.24 8.63 14.27
C LEU A 132 13.37 10.10 14.69
N VAL A 133 12.35 10.63 15.37
CA VAL A 133 12.31 12.01 15.87
C VAL A 133 13.27 12.25 17.04
N LEU A 134 13.78 11.19 17.69
CA LEU A 134 14.80 11.29 18.74
C LEU A 134 16.23 11.14 18.20
N ASP A 135 16.40 10.83 16.92
CA ASP A 135 17.71 10.62 16.31
C ASP A 135 18.40 11.95 15.98
N GLU A 136 19.33 12.37 16.84
CA GLU A 136 20.07 13.63 16.71
C GLU A 136 20.93 13.71 15.43
N SER A 137 21.20 12.60 14.75
CA SER A 137 21.86 12.62 13.43
C SER A 137 21.01 13.27 12.34
N ILE A 138 19.70 13.40 12.58
CA ILE A 138 18.75 14.06 11.67
C ILE A 138 18.64 15.54 12.07
N ASN A 139 18.73 16.41 11.06
CA ASN A 139 18.54 17.85 11.24
C ASN A 139 17.26 18.15 12.03
N ILE A 140 17.37 19.02 13.04
CA ILE A 140 16.29 19.30 13.99
C ILE A 140 14.99 19.80 13.31
N ARG A 141 15.09 20.60 12.24
CA ARG A 141 13.91 21.02 11.48
C ARG A 141 13.20 19.84 10.82
N LYS A 142 13.96 18.88 10.30
CA LYS A 142 13.40 17.67 9.71
C LYS A 142 12.75 16.78 10.77
N ARG A 143 13.35 16.65 11.95
CA ARG A 143 12.72 15.98 13.09
C ARG A 143 11.40 16.65 13.46
N PHE A 144 11.34 17.98 13.43
CA PHE A 144 10.12 18.75 13.69
C PHE A 144 9.04 18.52 12.62
N GLU A 145 9.38 18.62 11.33
CA GLU A 145 8.46 18.32 10.21
C GLU A 145 7.85 16.92 10.34
N ILE A 146 8.68 15.91 10.65
CA ILE A 146 8.24 14.53 10.89
C ILE A 146 7.28 14.47 12.08
N ALA A 147 7.64 15.09 13.21
CA ALA A 147 6.80 15.12 14.40
C ALA A 147 5.43 15.76 14.12
N CYS A 148 5.39 16.84 13.32
CA CYS A 148 4.17 17.50 12.87
C CYS A 148 3.29 16.61 12.00
N LYS A 149 3.85 15.94 10.98
CA LYS A 149 3.10 15.01 10.10
C LYS A 149 2.41 13.92 10.90
N TYR A 150 3.07 13.40 11.93
CA TYR A 150 2.57 12.30 12.76
C TYR A 150 1.84 12.75 14.04
N GLY A 151 1.66 14.06 14.25
CA GLY A 151 0.94 14.60 15.41
C GLY A 151 1.58 14.29 16.76
N LEU A 152 2.92 14.20 16.84
CA LEU A 152 3.64 13.86 18.06
C LEU A 152 3.82 15.07 19.00
N GLU A 153 2.72 15.53 19.62
CA GLU A 153 2.66 16.79 20.41
C GLU A 153 3.87 17.01 21.33
N ARG A 154 4.22 16.01 22.15
CA ARG A 154 5.34 16.13 23.09
C ARG A 154 6.66 16.42 22.38
N ASN A 155 6.95 15.69 21.30
CA ASN A 155 8.16 15.91 20.50
C ASN A 155 8.12 17.25 19.78
N ILE A 156 6.97 17.67 19.25
CA ILE A 156 6.79 18.98 18.61
C ILE A 156 7.17 20.10 19.58
N ARG A 157 6.67 20.07 20.82
CA ARG A 157 6.98 21.07 21.85
C ARG A 157 8.47 21.11 22.20
N ILE A 158 9.09 19.93 22.40
CA ILE A 158 10.51 19.82 22.74
C ILE A 158 11.38 20.37 21.61
N LEU A 159 11.17 19.90 20.38
CA LEU A 159 11.94 20.33 19.21
C LEU A 159 11.76 21.81 18.91
N TRP A 160 10.54 22.33 19.05
CA TRP A 160 10.30 23.76 18.90
C TRP A 160 11.11 24.58 19.90
N ALA A 161 11.09 24.21 21.18
CA ALA A 161 11.86 24.89 22.22
C ALA A 161 13.38 24.82 21.96
N GLU A 162 13.88 23.69 21.46
CA GLU A 162 15.28 23.53 21.06
C GLU A 162 15.67 24.37 19.83
N MET A 163 14.75 24.59 18.88
CA MET A 163 15.00 25.39 17.68
C MET A 163 15.00 26.90 17.95
N GLN A 164 14.20 27.37 18.93
CA GLN A 164 13.99 28.79 19.23
C GLN A 164 15.30 29.59 19.44
N PRO A 165 16.27 29.13 20.25
CA PRO A 165 17.51 29.90 20.49
C PRO A 165 18.43 30.04 19.25
N SER A 166 18.18 29.27 18.19
CA SER A 166 19.05 29.21 17.00
C SER A 166 18.40 29.83 15.75
N ASP A 167 17.30 30.57 15.93
CA ASP A 167 16.47 31.16 14.86
C ASP A 167 16.01 30.15 13.79
N GLN A 168 16.07 28.85 14.11
CA GLN A 168 15.62 27.78 13.23
C GLN A 168 14.10 27.67 13.16
N THR A 169 13.34 28.58 13.77
CA THR A 169 11.88 28.67 13.69
C THR A 169 11.36 29.61 12.60
N GLU A 170 12.24 30.25 11.83
CA GLU A 170 11.85 31.12 10.72
C GLU A 170 11.55 30.35 9.42
N ASN A 171 10.87 30.96 8.45
CA ASN A 171 10.62 30.39 7.11
C ASN A 171 9.79 29.09 7.06
N PHE A 172 9.03 28.75 8.11
CA PHE A 172 8.00 27.72 8.03
C PHE A 172 6.73 28.20 7.29
N ASP A 173 6.61 29.50 7.02
CA ASP A 173 5.46 30.11 6.33
C ASP A 173 5.35 29.71 4.85
N THR A 174 6.40 29.08 4.29
CA THR A 174 6.41 28.51 2.93
C THR A 174 6.21 26.99 2.91
N ALA A 175 5.95 26.36 4.06
CA ALA A 175 5.78 24.92 4.15
C ALA A 175 4.59 24.47 3.30
N TYR A 176 4.83 23.53 2.37
CA TYR A 176 3.81 22.98 1.48
C TYR A 176 2.73 22.16 2.22
N ASN A 177 2.92 21.88 3.51
CA ASN A 177 2.07 20.99 4.30
C ASN A 177 1.26 21.78 5.35
N TYR A 178 -0.06 21.83 5.16
CA TYR A 178 -0.99 22.54 6.06
C TYR A 178 -1.01 22.00 7.49
N LEU A 179 -0.66 20.73 7.70
CA LEU A 179 -0.56 20.16 9.05
C LEU A 179 0.66 20.74 9.79
N GLU A 180 1.77 20.96 9.09
CA GLU A 180 2.95 21.62 9.67
C GLU A 180 2.64 23.08 10.00
N GLN A 181 1.96 23.80 9.09
CA GLN A 181 1.53 25.17 9.33
C GLN A 181 0.63 25.30 10.57
N PHE A 182 -0.28 24.36 10.77
CA PHE A 182 -1.11 24.31 11.99
C PHE A 182 -0.23 24.28 13.25
N TRP A 183 0.70 23.33 13.33
CA TRP A 183 1.56 23.17 14.49
C TRP A 183 2.46 24.40 14.71
N VAL A 184 3.04 24.95 13.65
CA VAL A 184 3.86 26.18 13.71
C VAL A 184 3.05 27.35 14.25
N ARG A 185 1.83 27.56 13.75
CA ARG A 185 0.92 28.62 14.23
C ARG A 185 0.59 28.43 15.71
N TRP A 186 0.22 27.22 16.09
CA TRP A 186 -0.11 26.89 17.48
C TRP A 186 1.08 27.10 18.43
N MET A 187 2.28 26.71 18.02
CA MET A 187 3.51 26.94 18.79
C MET A 187 3.86 28.42 18.89
N ARG A 188 3.72 29.22 17.82
CA ARG A 188 3.95 30.68 17.82
C ARG A 188 2.98 31.43 18.73
N HIS A 189 1.75 30.96 18.85
CA HIS A 189 0.77 31.52 19.79
C HIS A 189 1.01 31.10 21.25
N GLY A 190 2.09 30.36 21.52
CA GLY A 190 2.48 29.92 22.86
C GLY A 190 1.67 28.74 23.39
N SER A 191 0.98 28.00 22.50
CA SER A 191 0.22 26.79 22.88
C SER A 191 -0.75 27.00 24.06
N ARG A 192 -1.35 28.20 24.15
CA ARG A 192 -2.16 28.65 25.31
C ARG A 192 -3.44 27.83 25.49
N VAL A 193 -3.97 27.32 24.39
CA VAL A 193 -5.17 26.48 24.34
C VAL A 193 -4.76 25.07 23.90
N PRO A 194 -5.41 24.00 24.41
CA PRO A 194 -5.15 22.64 23.92
C PRO A 194 -5.27 22.57 22.40
N TRP A 195 -4.25 21.99 21.73
CA TRP A 195 -4.18 21.97 20.27
C TRP A 195 -5.44 21.36 19.63
N MET A 196 -6.11 20.41 20.29
CA MET A 196 -7.33 19.77 19.79
C MET A 196 -8.46 20.79 19.53
N GLN A 197 -8.59 21.81 20.39
CA GLN A 197 -9.60 22.85 20.24
C GLN A 197 -9.26 23.76 19.05
N GLU A 198 -7.98 24.15 18.94
CA GLU A 198 -7.52 24.96 17.80
C GLU A 198 -7.52 24.19 16.48
N ALA A 199 -7.23 22.88 16.48
CA ALA A 199 -7.24 22.03 15.30
C ALA A 199 -8.64 21.97 14.70
N SER A 200 -9.68 21.79 15.52
CA SER A 200 -11.07 21.83 15.06
C SER A 200 -11.33 23.15 14.32
N GLU A 201 -11.00 24.30 14.92
CA GLU A 201 -11.24 25.61 14.30
C GLU A 201 -10.40 25.84 13.04
N TYR A 202 -9.10 25.53 13.11
CA TYR A 202 -8.16 25.72 12.01
C TYR A 202 -8.59 24.90 10.79
N PHE A 203 -8.97 23.64 11.00
CA PHE A 203 -9.35 22.77 9.89
C PHE A 203 -10.82 22.91 9.46
N LYS A 204 -11.67 23.69 10.15
CA LYS A 204 -13.07 23.95 9.72
C LYS A 204 -13.18 24.52 8.31
N HIS A 205 -12.16 25.25 7.85
CA HIS A 205 -12.11 25.89 6.54
C HIS A 205 -11.20 25.16 5.54
N ALA A 206 -10.73 23.95 5.86
CA ALA A 206 -9.65 23.29 5.12
C ALA A 206 -10.01 22.70 3.73
N ARG A 207 -11.06 23.18 3.04
CA ARG A 207 -11.42 22.66 1.70
C ARG A 207 -10.33 22.91 0.66
N GLY A 208 -9.90 21.86 -0.04
CA GLY A 208 -9.02 21.97 -1.21
C GLY A 208 -7.54 22.15 -0.89
N TYR A 209 -7.14 22.00 0.38
CA TYR A 209 -5.76 22.20 0.82
C TYR A 209 -4.94 20.92 0.89
N PHE A 210 -5.58 19.74 0.90
CA PHE A 210 -4.88 18.45 0.90
C PHE A 210 -4.58 18.02 -0.54
N SER A 211 -3.94 18.87 -1.34
CA SER A 211 -3.57 18.55 -2.72
C SER A 211 -2.35 17.62 -2.81
N THR A 212 -1.67 17.38 -1.69
CA THR A 212 -0.52 16.49 -1.60
C THR A 212 -0.96 15.14 -1.02
N GLY A 213 -0.88 14.09 -1.84
CA GLY A 213 -0.94 12.71 -1.33
C GLY A 213 0.11 12.53 -0.23
N PHE A 214 -0.20 11.75 0.81
CA PHE A 214 0.58 11.55 2.05
C PHE A 214 0.21 12.43 3.25
N THR A 215 -1.05 12.86 3.34
CA THR A 215 -1.59 13.50 4.56
C THR A 215 -1.98 12.44 5.58
N ARG A 216 -1.70 12.69 6.86
CA ARG A 216 -2.17 11.83 7.97
C ARG A 216 -3.24 12.53 8.78
N PHE A 217 -4.43 11.95 8.79
CA PHE A 217 -5.62 12.43 9.47
C PHE A 217 -5.83 11.77 10.83
N SER A 218 -5.32 10.55 11.04
CA SER A 218 -5.67 9.71 12.20
C SER A 218 -5.37 10.35 13.56
N TRP A 219 -4.38 11.24 13.66
CA TRP A 219 -4.04 11.90 14.92
C TRP A 219 -5.03 12.98 15.36
N PHE A 220 -5.85 13.55 14.45
CA PHE A 220 -6.88 14.52 14.81
C PHE A 220 -8.31 14.07 14.47
N PHE A 221 -8.49 13.20 13.48
CA PHE A 221 -9.80 12.82 12.95
C PHE A 221 -10.75 12.27 14.04
N SER A 222 -10.24 11.42 14.93
CA SER A 222 -11.02 10.86 16.04
C SER A 222 -11.52 11.91 17.04
N TYR A 223 -10.84 13.06 17.13
CA TYR A 223 -11.18 14.14 18.05
C TYR A 223 -12.19 15.13 17.47
N LEU A 224 -12.40 15.11 16.15
CA LEU A 224 -13.39 15.96 15.50
C LEU A 224 -14.81 15.48 15.82
N GLN A 225 -15.73 16.44 15.97
CA GLN A 225 -17.16 16.16 16.02
C GLN A 225 -17.64 15.59 14.67
N PRO A 226 -18.66 14.72 14.64
CA PRO A 226 -19.15 14.12 13.41
C PRO A 226 -19.49 15.14 12.31
N GLY A 227 -20.03 16.31 12.68
CA GLY A 227 -20.31 17.40 11.73
C GLY A 227 -19.06 17.99 11.07
N ASP A 228 -17.95 18.06 11.78
CA ASP A 228 -16.67 18.54 11.24
C ASP A 228 -15.94 17.46 10.44
N ARG A 229 -16.02 16.19 10.85
CA ARG A 229 -15.47 15.04 10.12
C ARG A 229 -15.97 14.98 8.67
N GLN A 230 -17.22 15.37 8.42
CA GLN A 230 -17.82 15.43 7.08
C GLN A 230 -16.98 16.23 6.08
N LYS A 231 -16.23 17.25 6.54
CA LYS A 231 -15.41 18.10 5.68
C LYS A 231 -14.16 17.37 5.18
N PHE A 232 -13.68 16.37 5.92
CA PHE A 232 -12.46 15.60 5.60
C PHE A 232 -12.75 14.31 4.84
N LEU A 233 -14.00 13.83 4.81
CA LEU A 233 -14.32 12.56 4.15
C LEU A 233 -13.93 12.53 2.66
N LYS A 234 -13.99 13.68 1.97
CA LYS A 234 -13.52 13.80 0.59
C LYS A 234 -12.01 13.77 0.47
N GLU A 235 -11.33 14.40 1.43
CA GLU A 235 -9.87 14.53 1.49
C GLU A 235 -9.19 13.22 1.91
N MET A 236 -9.95 12.24 2.41
CA MET A 236 -9.44 10.89 2.73
C MET A 236 -8.86 10.17 1.52
N GLU A 237 -9.13 10.62 0.29
CA GLU A 237 -8.44 10.11 -0.90
C GLU A 237 -6.93 10.35 -0.90
N PHE A 238 -6.46 11.32 -0.11
CA PHE A 238 -5.05 11.67 0.06
C PHE A 238 -4.41 11.02 1.29
N ALA A 239 -5.18 10.25 2.06
CA ALA A 239 -4.70 9.56 3.24
C ALA A 239 -3.69 8.45 2.88
N GLU A 240 -2.69 8.26 3.72
CA GLU A 240 -1.80 7.09 3.61
C GLU A 240 -2.58 5.80 3.90
N ASP A 241 -2.17 4.67 3.30
CA ASP A 241 -2.90 3.41 3.41
C ASP A 241 -3.13 2.97 4.87
N ASP A 242 -2.13 3.12 5.75
CA ASP A 242 -2.29 2.79 7.17
C ASP A 242 -3.12 3.83 7.93
N ASP A 243 -3.03 5.09 7.54
CA ASP A 243 -3.79 6.20 8.13
C ASP A 243 -5.28 6.12 7.80
N LEU A 244 -5.62 5.82 6.54
CA LEU A 244 -6.99 5.60 6.09
C LEU A 244 -7.68 4.53 6.92
N ARG A 245 -7.00 3.42 7.22
CA ARG A 245 -7.55 2.34 8.07
C ARG A 245 -7.88 2.81 9.47
N LEU A 246 -6.96 3.54 10.10
CA LEU A 246 -7.18 4.10 11.42
C LEU A 246 -8.38 5.06 11.43
N CYS A 247 -8.50 5.88 10.39
CA CYS A 247 -9.64 6.77 10.21
C CYS A 247 -10.96 6.00 9.99
N LEU A 248 -10.98 4.98 9.13
CA LEU A 248 -12.15 4.13 8.90
C LEU A 248 -12.62 3.45 10.18
N HIS A 249 -11.71 3.01 11.06
CA HIS A 249 -12.08 2.43 12.34
C HIS A 249 -12.71 3.43 13.33
N ALA A 250 -12.39 4.72 13.19
CA ALA A 250 -12.94 5.80 14.01
C ALA A 250 -14.24 6.41 13.44
N MET A 251 -14.60 6.06 12.19
CA MET A 251 -15.80 6.57 11.52
C MET A 251 -17.09 5.95 12.04
N THR A 252 -18.18 6.72 11.95
CA THR A 252 -19.53 6.15 12.08
C THR A 252 -19.91 5.39 10.80
N LYS A 253 -20.95 4.56 10.88
CA LYS A 253 -21.47 3.83 9.72
C LYS A 253 -21.88 4.77 8.57
N GLU A 254 -22.50 5.90 8.90
CA GLU A 254 -22.93 6.90 7.92
C GLU A 254 -21.74 7.59 7.24
N GLU A 255 -20.64 7.80 7.97
CA GLU A 255 -19.38 8.33 7.43
C GLU A 255 -18.70 7.32 6.49
N GLU A 256 -18.66 6.06 6.89
CA GLU A 256 -18.14 4.95 6.09
C GLU A 256 -18.92 4.80 4.77
N GLU A 257 -20.26 4.82 4.82
CA GLU A 257 -21.09 4.76 3.61
C GLU A 257 -20.83 5.93 2.65
N LYS A 258 -20.56 7.14 3.18
CA LYS A 258 -20.25 8.31 2.36
C LYS A 258 -18.91 8.15 1.65
N ILE A 259 -17.88 7.65 2.35
CA ILE A 259 -16.59 7.35 1.72
C ILE A 259 -16.75 6.29 0.64
N LEU A 260 -17.50 5.22 0.89
CA LEU A 260 -17.72 4.18 -0.13
C LEU A 260 -18.46 4.72 -1.35
N LYS A 261 -19.48 5.57 -1.16
CA LYS A 261 -20.17 6.25 -2.26
C LYS A 261 -19.25 7.16 -3.08
N ALA A 262 -18.28 7.80 -2.44
CA ALA A 262 -17.33 8.68 -3.11
C ALA A 262 -16.17 7.91 -3.77
N ASN A 263 -15.56 6.97 -3.03
CA ASN A 263 -14.27 6.38 -3.35
C ASN A 263 -14.13 4.93 -2.82
N VAL A 264 -15.06 4.05 -3.18
CA VAL A 264 -14.95 2.61 -2.91
C VAL A 264 -13.65 1.98 -3.44
N ALA A 265 -13.11 2.51 -4.55
CA ALA A 265 -11.88 2.01 -5.14
C ALA A 265 -10.69 2.13 -4.18
N LEU A 266 -10.59 3.22 -3.42
CA LEU A 266 -9.54 3.43 -2.43
C LEU A 266 -9.60 2.37 -1.31
N VAL A 267 -10.80 2.08 -0.80
CA VAL A 267 -11.00 1.07 0.26
C VAL A 267 -10.61 -0.32 -0.26
N LEU A 268 -11.02 -0.68 -1.48
CA LEU A 268 -10.66 -1.97 -2.08
C LEU A 268 -9.16 -2.09 -2.34
N LEU A 269 -8.51 -0.99 -2.73
CA LEU A 269 -7.06 -0.95 -2.93
C LEU A 269 -6.29 -1.17 -1.64
N ASN A 270 -6.80 -0.61 -0.55
CA ASN A 270 -6.23 -0.81 0.77
C ASN A 270 -6.26 -2.30 1.18
N CYS A 271 -7.33 -3.03 0.83
CA CYS A 271 -7.43 -4.47 1.06
C CYS A 271 -6.45 -5.30 0.21
N LEU A 272 -5.86 -4.76 -0.86
CA LEU A 272 -4.81 -5.46 -1.62
C LEU A 272 -3.43 -5.37 -0.95
N ARG A 273 -3.28 -4.55 0.10
CA ARG A 273 -2.02 -4.41 0.84
C ARG A 273 -1.85 -5.55 1.83
N TRP A 274 -0.61 -5.94 2.06
CA TRP A 274 -0.28 -6.89 3.11
C TRP A 274 -0.59 -6.29 4.49
N PRO A 275 -1.21 -7.03 5.43
CA PRO A 275 -1.67 -8.44 5.35
C PRO A 275 -3.17 -8.61 5.02
N LEU A 276 -3.82 -7.61 4.42
CA LEU A 276 -5.28 -7.50 4.30
C LEU A 276 -5.91 -8.26 3.13
N GLN A 277 -5.12 -8.95 2.30
CA GLN A 277 -5.62 -9.55 1.06
C GLN A 277 -6.75 -10.56 1.30
N ASN A 278 -6.77 -11.21 2.46
CA ASN A 278 -7.84 -12.13 2.84
C ASN A 278 -9.19 -11.42 3.08
N LEU A 279 -9.19 -10.14 3.44
CA LEU A 279 -10.41 -9.34 3.63
C LEU A 279 -10.98 -8.81 2.31
N PHE A 280 -10.23 -8.91 1.20
CA PHE A 280 -10.62 -8.30 -0.07
C PHE A 280 -11.98 -8.80 -0.55
N LEU A 281 -12.19 -10.12 -0.60
CA LEU A 281 -13.45 -10.69 -1.12
C LEU A 281 -14.65 -10.32 -0.25
N GLU A 282 -14.50 -10.38 1.08
CA GLU A 282 -15.54 -9.96 2.02
C GLU A 282 -15.88 -8.47 1.84
N THR A 283 -14.85 -7.63 1.73
CA THR A 283 -15.01 -6.18 1.53
C THR A 283 -15.70 -5.90 0.19
N VAL A 284 -15.33 -6.59 -0.89
CA VAL A 284 -15.99 -6.46 -2.20
C VAL A 284 -17.47 -6.82 -2.11
N GLN A 285 -17.82 -7.92 -1.41
CA GLN A 285 -19.21 -8.33 -1.24
C GLN A 285 -20.02 -7.26 -0.48
N LYS A 286 -19.48 -6.73 0.62
CA LYS A 286 -20.13 -5.69 1.43
C LYS A 286 -20.24 -4.34 0.69
N THR A 287 -19.29 -4.04 -0.20
CA THR A 287 -19.20 -2.74 -0.89
C THR A 287 -19.74 -2.73 -2.32
N TRP A 288 -20.15 -3.89 -2.85
CA TRP A 288 -20.54 -4.07 -4.25
C TRP A 288 -21.54 -3.02 -4.76
N LYS A 289 -22.56 -2.71 -3.96
CA LYS A 289 -23.61 -1.73 -4.30
C LYS A 289 -23.11 -0.29 -4.52
N TYR A 290 -21.89 0.03 -4.10
CA TYR A 290 -21.29 1.37 -4.26
C TYR A 290 -20.38 1.48 -5.49
N ILE A 291 -20.12 0.36 -6.19
CA ILE A 291 -19.25 0.28 -7.36
C ILE A 291 -20.10 0.51 -8.62
N ASP A 292 -20.07 1.73 -9.15
CA ASP A 292 -20.61 2.03 -10.48
C ASP A 292 -19.58 1.82 -11.60
N GLU A 293 -20.01 1.93 -12.85
CA GLU A 293 -19.14 1.74 -14.02
C GLU A 293 -17.92 2.68 -14.02
N SER A 294 -18.10 3.92 -13.57
CA SER A 294 -17.03 4.93 -13.54
C SER A 294 -15.98 4.58 -12.49
N LYS A 295 -16.41 4.28 -11.26
CA LYS A 295 -15.53 3.89 -10.16
C LYS A 295 -14.82 2.57 -10.44
N PHE A 296 -15.51 1.64 -11.09
CA PHE A 296 -14.90 0.41 -11.57
C PHE A 296 -13.79 0.68 -12.59
N LYS A 297 -14.05 1.53 -13.60
CA LYS A 297 -13.03 1.95 -14.58
C LYS A 297 -11.85 2.66 -13.92
N ALA A 298 -12.09 3.44 -12.86
CA ALA A 298 -11.03 4.11 -12.09
C ALA A 298 -10.21 3.14 -11.23
N GLY A 299 -10.84 2.10 -10.66
CA GLY A 299 -10.17 1.06 -9.86
C GLY A 299 -9.44 0.01 -10.69
N LEU A 300 -9.91 -0.27 -11.91
CA LEU A 300 -9.40 -1.33 -12.77
C LEU A 300 -7.88 -1.27 -13.06
N PRO A 301 -7.28 -0.08 -13.30
CA PRO A 301 -5.84 0.03 -13.49
C PRO A 301 -5.00 -0.49 -12.34
N TYR A 302 -5.57 -0.47 -11.13
CA TYR A 302 -4.89 -0.86 -9.91
C TYR A 302 -5.18 -2.31 -9.49
N LEU A 303 -6.34 -2.86 -9.87
CA LEU A 303 -6.72 -4.25 -9.62
C LEU A 303 -6.05 -5.24 -10.59
N VAL A 304 -5.66 -4.77 -11.78
CA VAL A 304 -4.99 -5.59 -12.80
C VAL A 304 -3.52 -5.14 -12.92
N PRO A 305 -2.58 -5.89 -12.32
CA PRO A 305 -1.15 -5.69 -12.55
C PRO A 305 -0.89 -5.98 -14.04
N GLY A 306 -0.86 -4.93 -14.87
CA GLY A 306 -0.77 -5.10 -16.33
C GLY A 306 -1.35 -3.97 -17.16
N THR A 307 -2.09 -3.03 -16.58
CA THR A 307 -2.60 -1.87 -17.36
C THR A 307 -1.50 -0.92 -17.83
N LYS A 308 -0.34 -0.88 -17.15
CA LYS A 308 0.90 -0.25 -17.64
C LYS A 308 1.45 -0.97 -18.88
N ASN A 309 1.44 -2.30 -18.88
CA ASN A 309 1.91 -3.13 -20.02
C ASN A 309 0.98 -3.05 -21.24
N ARG A 310 -0.32 -2.79 -21.02
CA ARG A 310 -1.30 -2.52 -22.09
C ARG A 310 -0.92 -1.29 -22.93
N LYS A 311 -0.28 -0.28 -22.32
CA LYS A 311 0.28 0.89 -23.05
C LYS A 311 1.57 0.54 -23.81
N ILE A 312 2.33 -0.47 -23.39
CA ILE A 312 3.57 -0.90 -24.05
C ILE A 312 3.24 -1.76 -25.27
N ILE A 313 2.32 -2.72 -25.14
CA ILE A 313 1.88 -3.59 -26.24
C ILE A 313 1.13 -2.79 -27.33
N LYS A 314 0.26 -1.83 -26.96
CA LYS A 314 -0.41 -0.96 -27.94
C LYS A 314 0.52 0.02 -28.66
N LYS A 315 1.73 0.28 -28.14
CA LYS A 315 2.68 1.23 -28.74
C LYS A 315 3.65 0.60 -29.74
N SER A 316 3.67 -0.72 -29.88
CA SER A 316 4.58 -1.42 -30.79
C SER A 316 3.80 -2.35 -31.74
N PRO A 317 3.58 -1.93 -33.01
CA PRO A 317 2.87 -2.74 -34.01
C PRO A 317 3.43 -4.16 -34.13
N LEU A 318 4.76 -4.28 -34.13
CA LEU A 318 5.48 -5.56 -34.19
C LEU A 318 5.12 -6.51 -33.04
N LYS A 319 4.90 -5.99 -31.82
CA LYS A 319 4.58 -6.82 -30.64
C LYS A 319 3.13 -7.31 -30.69
N TYR A 320 2.24 -6.54 -31.31
CA TYR A 320 0.86 -6.92 -31.51
C TYR A 320 0.73 -8.02 -32.57
N ASP A 321 1.47 -7.91 -33.67
CA ASP A 321 1.45 -8.89 -34.77
C ASP A 321 2.01 -10.25 -34.34
N ILE A 322 3.12 -10.28 -33.59
CA ILE A 322 3.69 -11.52 -33.02
C ILE A 322 2.68 -12.21 -32.09
N LEU A 323 2.00 -11.45 -31.23
CA LEU A 323 1.00 -12.00 -30.30
C LEU A 323 -0.22 -12.56 -31.05
N GLN A 324 -0.67 -11.89 -32.12
CA GLN A 324 -1.78 -12.37 -32.95
C GLN A 324 -1.40 -13.66 -33.70
N ASN A 325 -0.16 -13.77 -34.18
CA ASN A 325 0.32 -14.98 -34.85
C ASN A 325 0.33 -16.19 -33.90
N TYR A 326 0.84 -16.04 -32.67
CA TYR A 326 0.80 -17.12 -31.70
C TYR A 326 -0.62 -17.49 -31.26
N ALA A 327 -1.50 -16.50 -31.09
CA ALA A 327 -2.89 -16.76 -30.76
C ALA A 327 -3.63 -17.48 -31.91
N LYS A 328 -3.30 -17.13 -33.17
CA LYS A 328 -3.85 -17.79 -34.36
C LYS A 328 -3.34 -19.22 -34.52
N GLU A 329 -2.05 -19.46 -34.27
CA GLU A 329 -1.46 -20.80 -34.32
C GLU A 329 -2.01 -21.72 -33.22
N GLU A 330 -2.20 -21.20 -32.00
CA GLU A 330 -2.61 -22.00 -30.84
C GLU A 330 -4.13 -22.22 -30.77
N PHE A 331 -4.94 -21.28 -31.29
CA PHE A 331 -6.39 -21.33 -31.16
C PHE A 331 -7.17 -21.20 -32.48
N GLY A 332 -6.49 -21.11 -33.64
CA GLY A 332 -7.12 -21.11 -34.96
C GLY A 332 -7.98 -19.89 -35.31
N CYS A 333 -7.99 -18.82 -34.49
CA CYS A 333 -8.83 -17.65 -34.72
C CYS A 333 -7.99 -16.39 -34.99
N GLU A 334 -8.29 -15.69 -36.08
CA GLU A 334 -7.75 -14.34 -36.32
C GLU A 334 -8.45 -13.31 -35.41
N ASN A 335 -7.69 -12.38 -34.83
CA ASN A 335 -8.18 -11.28 -33.99
C ASN A 335 -8.71 -11.64 -32.58
N ILE A 336 -8.15 -12.66 -31.91
CA ILE A 336 -8.50 -13.02 -30.52
C ILE A 336 -8.30 -11.83 -29.55
N VAL A 337 -7.26 -11.02 -29.78
CA VAL A 337 -6.92 -9.88 -28.91
C VAL A 337 -7.70 -8.61 -29.29
N CYS A 338 -9.02 -8.73 -29.42
CA CYS A 338 -9.89 -7.56 -29.56
C CYS A 338 -10.13 -6.93 -28.18
N LEU A 339 -9.22 -6.06 -27.75
CA LEU A 339 -9.30 -5.28 -26.51
C LEU A 339 -10.14 -4.02 -26.71
N ASP A 340 -11.40 -4.19 -27.11
CA ASP A 340 -12.35 -3.08 -27.25
C ASP A 340 -12.77 -2.53 -25.88
N THR A 341 -12.90 -1.22 -25.77
CA THR A 341 -13.21 -0.48 -24.55
C THR A 341 -14.61 0.12 -24.61
N LYS A 342 -15.64 -0.73 -24.72
CA LYS A 342 -17.02 -0.36 -24.41
C LYS A 342 -17.74 -1.43 -23.55
N THR A 343 -17.75 -1.13 -22.25
CA THR A 343 -18.80 -1.37 -21.23
C THR A 343 -19.43 -2.76 -21.05
N ARG A 344 -19.08 -3.43 -19.92
CA ARG A 344 -19.92 -4.23 -18.97
C ARG A 344 -19.02 -5.15 -18.12
N TRP A 345 -19.44 -5.53 -16.91
CA TRP A 345 -18.71 -6.46 -16.01
C TRP A 345 -18.37 -7.82 -16.65
N ASN A 346 -19.25 -8.29 -17.54
CA ASN A 346 -18.99 -9.46 -18.38
C ASN A 346 -17.72 -9.28 -19.22
N ILE A 347 -17.35 -8.05 -19.60
CA ILE A 347 -16.11 -7.77 -20.33
C ILE A 347 -14.90 -7.83 -19.41
N LEU A 348 -14.91 -7.38 -18.14
CA LEU A 348 -13.73 -7.61 -17.28
C LEU A 348 -13.54 -9.10 -17.05
N ARG A 349 -14.62 -9.82 -16.72
CA ARG A 349 -14.56 -11.26 -16.54
C ARG A 349 -14.09 -11.94 -17.83
N THR A 350 -14.72 -11.67 -18.97
CA THR A 350 -14.33 -12.22 -20.27
C THR A 350 -12.92 -11.80 -20.67
N THR A 351 -12.49 -10.58 -20.35
CA THR A 351 -11.13 -10.10 -20.65
C THR A 351 -10.11 -10.79 -19.75
N SER A 352 -10.44 -11.02 -18.48
CA SER A 352 -9.55 -11.67 -17.53
C SER A 352 -9.52 -13.20 -17.76
N GLU A 353 -10.66 -13.81 -18.10
CA GLU A 353 -10.78 -15.20 -18.56
C GLU A 353 -9.98 -15.36 -19.86
N ARG A 354 -10.21 -14.51 -20.88
CA ARG A 354 -9.41 -14.53 -22.12
C ARG A 354 -7.93 -14.27 -21.87
N PHE A 355 -7.58 -13.36 -20.97
CA PHE A 355 -6.19 -13.08 -20.61
C PHE A 355 -5.51 -14.27 -19.93
N LEU A 356 -6.26 -15.05 -19.13
CA LEU A 356 -5.81 -16.33 -18.60
C LEU A 356 -5.72 -17.41 -19.69
N GLU A 357 -6.64 -17.44 -20.64
CA GLU A 357 -6.65 -18.39 -21.78
C GLU A 357 -5.44 -18.15 -22.71
N ILE A 358 -5.07 -16.89 -22.98
CA ILE A 358 -3.93 -16.55 -23.84
C ILE A 358 -2.59 -16.45 -23.08
N LYS A 359 -2.53 -16.90 -21.81
CA LYS A 359 -1.32 -16.88 -20.97
C LYS A 359 -0.12 -17.58 -21.63
N SER A 360 -0.35 -18.74 -22.23
CA SER A 360 0.68 -19.54 -22.93
C SER A 360 1.25 -18.77 -24.14
N PRO A 361 0.42 -18.28 -25.08
CA PRO A 361 0.89 -17.45 -26.20
C PRO A 361 1.61 -16.17 -25.76
N ILE A 362 1.11 -15.47 -24.73
CA ILE A 362 1.79 -14.28 -24.18
C ILE A 362 3.18 -14.65 -23.67
N SER A 363 3.32 -15.76 -22.96
CA SER A 363 4.60 -16.19 -22.39
C SER A 363 5.62 -16.57 -23.47
N LYS A 364 5.16 -17.19 -24.56
CA LYS A 364 5.98 -17.50 -25.74
C LYS A 364 6.42 -16.21 -26.45
N ALA A 365 5.47 -15.33 -26.78
CA ALA A 365 5.76 -14.06 -27.43
C ALA A 365 6.76 -13.18 -26.63
N LEU A 366 6.62 -13.14 -25.30
CA LEU A 366 7.55 -12.42 -24.42
C LEU A 366 8.95 -13.07 -24.34
N THR A 367 9.02 -14.39 -24.54
CA THR A 367 10.29 -15.13 -24.59
C THR A 367 11.05 -14.81 -25.87
N ASP A 368 10.36 -14.74 -27.01
CA ASP A 368 11.01 -14.50 -28.31
C ASP A 368 11.49 -13.07 -28.50
N ILE A 369 10.89 -12.10 -27.81
CA ILE A 369 11.35 -10.71 -27.80
C ILE A 369 12.37 -10.43 -26.68
N GLU A 370 12.87 -11.46 -26.00
CA GLU A 370 13.83 -11.39 -24.88
C GLU A 370 13.36 -10.55 -23.67
N GLU A 371 12.07 -10.20 -23.56
CA GLU A 371 11.50 -9.40 -22.45
C GLU A 371 10.88 -10.29 -21.35
N LYS A 372 11.61 -11.33 -20.91
CA LYS A 372 11.13 -12.29 -19.89
C LYS A 372 10.77 -11.67 -18.53
N GLN A 373 11.17 -10.44 -18.24
CA GLN A 373 10.99 -9.80 -16.93
C GLN A 373 9.61 -9.15 -16.70
N ILE A 374 8.73 -9.10 -17.71
CA ILE A 374 7.56 -8.19 -17.67
C ILE A 374 6.29 -8.85 -17.08
N LEU A 375 6.18 -10.18 -17.09
CA LEU A 375 5.03 -10.90 -16.56
C LEU A 375 5.47 -12.15 -15.79
N ALA A 376 5.32 -12.14 -14.46
CA ALA A 376 5.67 -13.30 -13.64
C ALA A 376 4.52 -14.30 -13.58
N SER A 377 4.82 -15.61 -13.49
CA SER A 377 3.82 -16.67 -13.28
C SER A 377 2.86 -16.36 -12.11
N ALA A 378 3.38 -15.71 -11.07
CA ALA A 378 2.64 -15.24 -9.89
C ALA A 378 1.53 -14.23 -10.19
N GLU A 379 1.66 -13.39 -11.22
CA GLU A 379 0.62 -12.42 -11.58
C GLU A 379 -0.61 -13.13 -12.18
N PHE A 380 -0.39 -14.19 -12.96
CA PHE A 380 -1.47 -15.06 -13.45
C PHE A 380 -2.11 -15.90 -12.32
N GLU A 381 -1.31 -16.35 -11.35
CA GLU A 381 -1.81 -17.03 -10.16
C GLU A 381 -2.67 -16.11 -9.28
N THR A 382 -2.39 -14.81 -9.28
CA THR A 382 -3.19 -13.80 -8.57
C THR A 382 -4.50 -13.48 -9.31
N LEU A 383 -4.48 -13.50 -10.65
CA LEU A 383 -5.66 -13.21 -11.48
C LEU A 383 -6.69 -14.34 -11.46
N THR A 384 -6.26 -15.59 -11.32
CA THR A 384 -7.13 -16.78 -11.30
C THR A 384 -8.21 -16.73 -10.19
N PRO A 385 -7.88 -16.50 -8.90
CA PRO A 385 -8.89 -16.39 -7.84
C PRO A 385 -9.78 -15.15 -7.99
N ILE A 386 -9.27 -14.05 -8.57
CA ILE A 386 -10.09 -12.87 -8.87
C ILE A 386 -11.17 -13.23 -9.91
N VAL A 387 -10.80 -13.92 -10.99
CA VAL A 387 -11.74 -14.39 -12.02
C VAL A 387 -12.74 -15.39 -11.44
N ALA A 388 -12.30 -16.31 -10.57
CA ALA A 388 -13.18 -17.24 -9.89
C ALA A 388 -14.19 -16.52 -8.97
N GLY A 389 -13.74 -15.50 -8.24
CA GLY A 389 -14.59 -14.66 -7.38
C GLY A 389 -15.57 -13.78 -8.15
N LEU A 390 -15.32 -13.51 -9.43
CA LEU A 390 -16.25 -12.81 -10.32
C LEU A 390 -17.34 -13.73 -10.93
N LYS A 391 -17.25 -15.06 -10.76
CA LYS A 391 -18.27 -16.01 -11.28
C LYS A 391 -19.65 -15.87 -10.62
N PRO A 392 -19.79 -15.73 -9.28
CA PRO A 392 -21.10 -15.68 -8.62
C PRO A 392 -21.94 -14.44 -8.99
N GLY A 393 -21.29 -13.30 -9.29
CA GLY A 393 -21.98 -12.06 -9.66
C GLY A 393 -22.81 -12.17 -10.94
N LYS A 394 -22.48 -13.11 -11.84
CA LYS A 394 -23.27 -13.40 -13.05
C LYS A 394 -24.63 -14.02 -12.72
N ILE A 395 -24.68 -14.95 -11.77
CA ILE A 395 -25.92 -15.67 -11.41
C ILE A 395 -26.94 -14.72 -10.77
N SER A 396 -26.47 -13.73 -10.02
CA SER A 396 -27.33 -12.70 -9.41
C SER A 396 -27.82 -11.65 -10.43
N LEU A 397 -27.05 -11.38 -11.49
CA LEU A 397 -27.40 -10.45 -12.56
C LEU A 397 -28.27 -11.06 -13.66
N GLU A 398 -28.22 -12.39 -13.87
CA GLU A 398 -29.09 -13.10 -14.81
C GLU A 398 -30.47 -13.44 -14.23
N LYS A 399 -30.66 -13.21 -12.92
CA LYS A 399 -31.93 -13.39 -12.19
C LYS A 399 -32.70 -12.08 -11.94
N LEU A 400 -32.12 -10.94 -12.33
CA LEU A 400 -32.75 -9.62 -12.39
C LEU A 400 -33.04 -9.28 -13.84
#